data_AF-A0A4Y1RZZ7-F1
#
_entry.id   AF-A0A4Y1RZZ7-F1
#
_cell.length_a   1.000
_cell.length_b   1.000
_cell.length_c   1.000
_cell.angle_alpha   90.00
_cell.angle_beta   90.00
_cell.angle_gamma   90.00
#
_symmetry.space_group_name_H-M   'P 1'
#
loop_
_entity.id
_entity.type
_entity.pdbx_description
1 polymer ?
#
loop_
_entity_poly.entity_id
_entity_poly.type
_entity_poly.pdbx_seq_one_letter_code
_entity_poly.pdbx_strand_id
1 'polypeptide(L)'
;MLGCKPADTPIEMNHKLCEDMDQKPTNKEQYQRLVGRLICLAHIRPDIAYAVSVVSQFMHSPSVSHRNAVDRILRYLKSAPGKGSMFSKNGDLEVVEYTDAD
;
A
#
# COMPACT_ATOMS: atom_id res chain seq x y z
N MET A 1 -15.94 2.12 -3.01
CA MET A 1 -15.65 0.66 -2.88
C MET A 1 -16.55 0.02 -1.83
N LEU A 2 -17.83 -0.16 -2.13
CA LEU A 2 -18.74 -1.02 -1.36
C LEU A 2 -18.76 -2.39 -2.05
N GLY A 3 -18.53 -3.49 -1.32
CA GLY A 3 -18.67 -4.86 -1.85
C GLY A 3 -17.41 -5.55 -2.41
N CYS A 4 -16.21 -5.00 -2.25
CA CYS A 4 -14.99 -5.68 -2.71
C CYS A 4 -14.59 -6.84 -1.78
N LYS A 5 -14.30 -8.02 -2.35
CA LYS A 5 -13.81 -9.19 -1.61
C LYS A 5 -12.51 -8.87 -0.86
N PRO A 6 -12.37 -9.31 0.41
CA PRO A 6 -11.14 -9.12 1.18
C PRO A 6 -9.96 -9.82 0.50
N ALA A 7 -8.75 -9.30 0.69
CA ALA A 7 -7.52 -9.93 0.25
C ALA A 7 -6.71 -10.36 1.47
N ASP A 8 -6.32 -11.63 1.56
CA ASP A 8 -5.53 -12.17 2.69
C ASP A 8 -4.05 -11.78 2.62
N THR A 9 -3.54 -11.47 1.43
CA THR A 9 -2.16 -11.03 1.20
C THR A 9 -2.13 -9.68 0.49
N PRO A 10 -1.15 -8.81 0.83
CA PRO A 10 -1.03 -7.48 0.21
C PRO A 10 -0.64 -7.55 -1.27
N ILE A 11 0.06 -8.61 -1.69
CA ILE A 11 0.45 -8.87 -3.10
C ILE A 11 0.36 -10.37 -3.42
N GLU A 12 0.27 -10.71 -4.70
CA GLU A 12 0.30 -12.11 -5.17
C GLU A 12 1.71 -12.68 -5.15
N MET A 13 1.84 -13.92 -4.66
CA MET A 13 3.06 -14.71 -4.82
C MET A 13 3.29 -14.96 -6.32
N ASN A 14 4.49 -14.64 -6.83
CA ASN A 14 4.83 -14.67 -8.27
C ASN A 14 4.08 -13.65 -9.13
N HIS A 15 3.77 -12.45 -8.59
CA HIS A 15 3.17 -11.38 -9.37
C HIS A 15 4.00 -11.07 -10.63
N LYS A 16 3.37 -11.17 -11.81
CA LYS A 16 3.95 -10.73 -13.08
C LYS A 16 3.47 -9.30 -13.35
N LEU A 17 3.99 -8.34 -12.59
CA LEU A 17 3.86 -6.93 -12.93
C LEU A 17 4.99 -6.61 -13.91
N CYS A 18 4.80 -6.99 -15.17
CA CYS A 18 5.73 -6.71 -16.24
C CYS A 18 5.45 -5.30 -16.79
N GLU A 19 6.45 -4.59 -17.30
CA GLU A 19 6.23 -3.43 -18.17
C GLU A 19 6.03 -3.93 -19.60
N ASP A 20 4.88 -4.55 -19.89
CA ASP A 20 4.58 -4.91 -21.28
C ASP A 20 4.13 -3.66 -22.04
N MET A 21 4.68 -3.47 -23.24
CA MET A 21 4.41 -2.33 -24.12
C MET A 21 2.93 -2.18 -24.52
N ASP A 22 2.13 -3.24 -24.39
CA ASP A 22 0.70 -3.29 -24.75
C ASP A 22 -0.24 -3.05 -23.55
N GLN A 23 0.28 -2.65 -22.38
CA GLN A 23 -0.58 -2.46 -21.21
C GLN A 23 -1.40 -1.18 -21.29
N LYS A 24 -2.71 -1.32 -21.01
CA LYS A 24 -3.63 -0.19 -20.96
C LYS A 24 -3.15 0.82 -19.90
N PRO A 25 -2.88 2.08 -20.28
CA PRO A 25 -2.48 3.10 -19.32
C PRO A 25 -3.60 3.41 -18.34
N THR A 26 -3.25 3.76 -17.10
CA THR A 26 -4.18 4.31 -16.11
C THR A 26 -3.89 5.79 -15.85
N ASN A 27 -4.79 6.48 -15.15
CA ASN A 27 -4.55 7.83 -14.66
C ASN A 27 -3.33 7.84 -13.70
N LYS A 28 -2.25 8.48 -14.15
CA LYS A 28 -0.96 8.56 -13.46
C LYS A 28 -1.02 9.33 -12.14
N GLU A 29 -1.65 10.50 -12.12
CA GLU A 29 -1.73 11.34 -10.92
C GLU A 29 -2.48 10.63 -9.80
N GLN A 30 -3.59 9.97 -10.13
CA GLN A 30 -4.36 9.20 -9.16
C GLN A 30 -3.54 8.02 -8.60
N TYR A 31 -2.79 7.34 -9.46
CA TYR A 31 -1.90 6.25 -9.05
C TYR A 31 -0.81 6.76 -8.10
N GLN A 32 -0.09 7.81 -8.48
CA GLN A 32 0.98 8.41 -7.67
C GLN A 32 0.47 8.87 -6.30
N ARG A 33 -0.71 9.51 -6.26
CA ARG A 33 -1.33 9.95 -5.00
C ARG A 33 -1.66 8.78 -4.08
N LEU A 34 -2.11 7.65 -4.63
CA LEU A 34 -2.43 6.45 -3.85
C LEU A 34 -1.15 5.78 -3.34
N VAL A 35 -0.17 5.58 -4.22
CA VAL A 35 1.12 4.97 -3.86
C VAL A 35 1.86 5.82 -2.83
N GLY A 36 1.86 7.15 -2.95
CA GLY A 36 2.48 8.04 -1.95
C GLY A 36 1.90 7.86 -0.54
N ARG A 37 0.58 7.70 -0.43
CA ARG A 37 -0.07 7.40 0.87
C ARG A 37 0.33 6.03 1.40
N LEU A 38 0.43 5.04 0.51
CA LEU A 38 0.87 3.70 0.88
C LEU A 38 2.34 3.66 1.33
N ILE A 39 3.22 4.48 0.73
CA ILE A 39 4.61 4.65 1.17
C ILE A 39 4.65 5.19 2.60
N CYS A 40 3.90 6.25 2.91
CA CYS A 40 3.81 6.74 4.30
C CYS A 40 3.31 5.64 5.25
N LEU A 41 2.27 4.90 4.87
CA LEU A 41 1.74 3.82 5.70
C LEU A 41 2.73 2.66 5.88
N ALA A 42 3.52 2.32 4.88
CA ALA A 42 4.51 1.24 4.94
C ALA A 42 5.58 1.47 6.03
N HIS A 43 5.89 2.73 6.36
CA HIS A 43 6.84 3.07 7.43
C HIS A 43 6.34 2.64 8.82
N ILE A 44 5.02 2.69 9.06
CA ILE A 44 4.40 2.28 10.33
C ILE A 44 3.79 0.86 10.26
N ARG A 45 3.66 0.30 9.06
CA ARG A 45 3.09 -1.01 8.79
C ARG A 45 4.02 -1.80 7.85
N PRO A 46 5.10 -2.41 8.40
CA PRO A 46 6.07 -3.14 7.58
C PRO A 46 5.43 -4.38 6.89
N ASP A 47 4.26 -4.83 7.36
CA ASP A 47 3.50 -5.93 6.75
C ASP A 47 3.11 -5.67 5.28
N ILE A 48 3.06 -4.41 4.86
CA ILE A 48 2.80 -4.03 3.46
C ILE A 48 4.03 -3.49 2.71
N ALA A 49 5.16 -3.29 3.38
CA ALA A 49 6.30 -2.56 2.82
C ALA A 49 6.82 -3.15 1.51
N TYR A 50 6.88 -4.49 1.42
CA TYR A 50 7.27 -5.18 0.20
C TYR A 50 6.27 -4.95 -0.95
N ALA A 51 4.97 -5.03 -0.68
CA ALA A 51 3.97 -4.79 -1.72
C ALA A 51 4.02 -3.34 -2.22
N VAL A 52 4.26 -2.40 -1.30
CA VAL A 52 4.39 -0.98 -1.61
C VAL A 52 5.65 -0.68 -2.41
N SER A 53 6.79 -1.30 -2.09
CA SER A 53 8.03 -1.09 -2.84
C SER A 53 7.90 -1.56 -4.29
N VAL A 54 7.22 -2.68 -4.53
CA VAL A 54 6.92 -3.19 -5.88
C VAL A 54 6.08 -2.19 -6.68
N VAL A 55 4.93 -1.75 -6.16
CA VAL A 55 4.05 -0.82 -6.91
C VAL A 55 4.69 0.57 -7.10
N SER A 56 5.64 0.93 -6.24
CA SER A 56 6.38 2.20 -6.35
C SER A 56 7.35 2.24 -7.54
N GLN A 57 7.73 1.08 -8.11
CA GLN A 57 8.58 1.04 -9.31
C GLN A 57 7.88 1.61 -10.55
N PHE A 58 6.55 1.56 -10.59
CA PHE A 58 5.73 1.93 -11.76
C PHE A 58 5.15 3.36 -11.68
N MET A 59 5.79 4.26 -10.92
CA MET A 59 5.31 5.64 -10.71
C MET A 59 5.36 6.51 -11.97
N HIS A 60 6.21 6.18 -12.94
CA HIS A 60 6.39 6.96 -14.16
C HIS A 60 5.37 6.61 -15.26
N SER A 61 5.04 5.32 -15.40
CA SER A 61 4.12 4.79 -16.40
C SER A 61 3.26 3.65 -15.81
N PRO A 62 2.24 3.98 -15.00
CA PRO A 62 1.39 2.95 -14.41
C PRO A 62 0.39 2.40 -15.43
N SER A 63 0.07 1.12 -15.28
CA SER A 63 -0.93 0.43 -16.08
C SER A 63 -2.14 0.03 -15.23
N VAL A 64 -3.19 -0.48 -15.88
CA VAL A 64 -4.34 -1.07 -15.19
C VAL A 64 -3.93 -2.22 -14.26
N SER A 65 -2.93 -3.03 -14.65
CA SER A 65 -2.40 -4.11 -13.80
C SER A 65 -1.74 -3.57 -12.53
N HIS A 66 -0.92 -2.52 -12.65
CA HIS A 66 -0.32 -1.83 -11.50
C HIS A 66 -1.41 -1.26 -10.57
N ARG A 67 -2.46 -0.66 -11.13
CA ARG A 67 -3.60 -0.15 -10.35
C ARG A 67 -4.35 -1.26 -9.62
N ASN A 68 -4.58 -2.40 -10.26
CA ASN A 68 -5.23 -3.55 -9.63
C ASN A 68 -4.43 -4.08 -8.43
N ALA A 69 -3.09 -4.05 -8.51
CA ALA A 69 -2.21 -4.39 -7.39
C ALA A 69 -2.38 -3.41 -6.22
N VAL A 70 -2.41 -2.10 -6.49
CA VAL A 70 -2.71 -1.07 -5.47
C VAL A 70 -4.09 -1.30 -4.83
N ASP A 71 -5.11 -1.60 -5.63
CA ASP A 71 -6.46 -1.92 -5.13
C ASP A 71 -6.49 -3.21 -4.29
N ARG A 72 -5.59 -4.17 -4.54
CA ARG A 72 -5.42 -5.34 -3.67
C ARG A 72 -4.81 -4.96 -2.32
N ILE A 73 -3.77 -4.13 -2.30
CA ILE A 73 -3.18 -3.62 -1.04
C ILE A 73 -4.24 -2.89 -0.21
N LEU A 74 -5.04 -2.04 -0.85
CA LEU A 74 -6.14 -1.33 -0.18
C LEU A 74 -7.21 -2.28 0.38
N ARG A 75 -7.55 -3.35 -0.35
CA ARG A 75 -8.48 -4.39 0.14
C ARG A 75 -7.91 -5.16 1.33
N TYR A 76 -6.62 -5.49 1.29
CA TYR A 76 -5.92 -6.11 2.43
C TYR A 76 -5.97 -5.20 3.66
N LEU A 77 -5.63 -3.92 3.51
CA LEU A 77 -5.68 -2.93 4.60
C LEU A 77 -7.08 -2.79 5.21
N LYS A 78 -8.13 -2.79 4.37
CA LYS A 78 -9.53 -2.71 4.83
C LYS A 78 -9.98 -3.97 5.58
N SER A 79 -9.47 -5.13 5.17
CA SER A 79 -9.89 -6.43 5.70
C SER A 79 -9.09 -6.86 6.93
N ALA A 80 -7.94 -6.23 7.16
CA ALA A 80 -7.07 -6.49 8.28
C ALA A 80 -6.86 -5.23 9.15
N PRO A 81 -7.93 -4.65 9.75
CA PRO A 81 -7.80 -3.51 10.66
C PRO A 81 -6.99 -3.84 11.92
N GLY A 82 -6.96 -5.11 12.34
CA GLY A 82 -6.24 -5.59 13.53
C GLY A 82 -4.85 -6.22 13.29
N LYS A 83 -4.34 -6.24 12.05
CA LYS A 83 -2.95 -6.72 11.74
C LYS A 83 -1.93 -5.59 11.63
N GLY A 84 -2.34 -4.32 11.74
CA GLY A 84 -1.41 -3.27 12.14
C GLY A 84 -1.04 -3.49 13.60
N SER A 85 0.23 -3.28 13.98
CA SER A 85 0.74 -3.47 15.34
C SER A 85 -0.34 -3.17 16.38
N MET A 86 -0.90 -4.21 16.98
CA MET A 86 -1.70 -4.01 18.18
C MET A 86 -0.69 -3.54 19.21
N PHE A 87 -0.60 -2.23 19.41
CA PHE A 87 -0.18 -1.71 20.70
C PHE A 87 -1.25 -2.15 21.69
N SER A 88 -1.15 -3.39 22.17
CA SER A 88 -1.77 -3.78 23.42
C SER A 88 -1.33 -2.74 24.45
N LYS A 89 -2.26 -2.24 25.27
CA LYS A 89 -1.95 -1.43 26.44
C LYS A 89 -1.12 -2.28 27.42
N ASN A 90 0.16 -2.43 27.15
CA ASN A 90 1.15 -2.63 28.19
C ASN A 90 1.45 -1.21 28.69
N GLY A 91 1.36 -1.00 30.00
CA GLY A 91 1.16 0.29 30.67
C GLY A 91 2.25 1.36 30.53
N ASP A 92 3.11 1.29 29.51
CA ASP A 92 4.29 2.14 29.34
C ASP A 92 4.37 2.67 27.89
N LEU A 93 3.30 3.31 27.41
CA LEU A 93 3.35 4.05 26.15
C LEU A 93 3.94 5.43 26.43
N GLU A 94 5.27 5.55 26.42
CA GLU A 94 5.94 6.86 26.32
C GLU A 94 5.66 7.42 24.92
N VAL A 95 4.72 8.35 24.85
CA VAL A 95 4.46 9.15 23.64
C VAL A 95 5.60 10.16 23.54
N VAL A 96 6.59 9.88 22.69
CA VAL A 96 7.62 10.86 22.33
C VAL A 96 7.12 11.66 21.14
N GLU A 97 6.81 12.93 21.37
CA GLU A 97 6.45 13.90 20.35
C GLU A 97 7.73 14.61 19.86
N TYR A 98 8.00 14.53 18.55
CA TYR A 98 9.06 15.31 17.92
C TYR A 98 8.42 16.48 17.17
N THR A 99 8.60 17.68 17.71
CA THR A 99 8.21 18.93 17.06
C THR A 99 9.41 19.44 16.25
N ASP A 100 9.30 19.42 14.92
CA ASP A 100 10.22 20.12 14.03
C ASP A 100 9.74 21.57 13.93
N ALA A 101 10.60 22.50 14.37
CA ALA A 101 10.35 23.93 14.29
C ALA A 101 11.19 24.50 13.14
N ASP A 102 10.51 24.98 12.10
CA ASP A 102 10.99 26.04 11.22
C ASP A 102 10.12 27.29 11.44
#